data_AF-A0A9W6XVI1-F1
#
_entry.id   AF-A0A9W6XVI1-F1
#
_cell.length_a   1.000
_cell.length_b   1.000
_cell.length_c   1.000
_cell.angle_alpha   90.00
_cell.angle_beta   90.00
_cell.angle_gamma   90.00
#
_symmetry.space_group_name_H-M   'P 1'
#
loop_
_entity.id
_entity.type
_entity.pdbx_description
1 polymer ?
#
loop_
_entity_poly.entity_id
_entity_poly.type
_entity_poly.pdbx_seq_one_letter_code
_entity_poly.pdbx_strand_id
1 'polypeptide(L)'
;MTKRCKSQLSAPPVNLSASHSGIVDSRPTSMATSEESQLSPLVSAKGVTTQCHVDALYANSKHFGSDDKKKAELSTGVTVEYALHENETKFDNAPDERVILIMGFMTIKEAWTPLIDMLPHKWDDAVDRKRNVKLVSFDNRGIGGSEVPIWRYTTSGMAQDALALMDYLGV
;
A
#
# COMPACT_ATOMS: atom_id res chain seq x y z
N MET A 1 -25.70 -1.93 26.79
CA MET A 1 -26.81 -2.87 26.54
C MET A 1 -26.87 -3.13 25.04
N THR A 2 -26.73 -4.39 24.68
CA THR A 2 -26.23 -4.91 23.40
C THR A 2 -27.38 -5.16 22.42
N LYS A 3 -27.20 -4.88 21.12
CA LYS A 3 -27.95 -5.57 20.06
C LYS A 3 -27.01 -6.09 18.99
N ARG A 4 -26.87 -7.41 19.01
CA ARG A 4 -26.04 -8.28 18.17
C ARG A 4 -26.98 -8.83 17.09
N CYS A 5 -26.73 -8.54 15.81
CA CYS A 5 -27.46 -9.19 14.72
C CYS A 5 -26.76 -10.50 14.36
N LYS A 6 -27.50 -11.60 14.42
CA LYS A 6 -27.10 -12.95 14.01
C LYS A 6 -27.42 -13.13 12.52
N SER A 7 -26.51 -13.71 11.76
CA SER A 7 -26.88 -14.63 10.68
C SER A 7 -25.92 -15.81 10.69
N GLN A 8 -26.51 -16.98 10.87
CA GLN A 8 -25.90 -18.29 10.77
C GLN A 8 -25.99 -18.75 9.31
N LEU A 9 -24.95 -19.41 8.82
CA LEU A 9 -25.13 -20.48 7.83
C LEU A 9 -24.12 -21.59 8.13
N SER A 10 -24.64 -22.75 8.53
CA SER A 10 -23.85 -23.94 8.86
C SER A 10 -23.62 -24.81 7.62
N ALA A 11 -22.44 -25.41 7.52
CA ALA A 11 -22.22 -26.63 6.74
C ALA A 11 -21.88 -27.79 7.71
N PRO A 12 -22.35 -29.02 7.45
CA PRO A 12 -22.23 -30.15 8.38
C PRO A 12 -20.84 -30.82 8.35
N PRO A 13 -20.42 -31.49 9.43
CA PRO A 13 -19.16 -32.24 9.44
C PRO A 13 -19.33 -33.63 8.81
N VAL A 14 -18.40 -33.99 7.92
CA VAL A 14 -18.28 -35.36 7.39
C VAL A 14 -17.48 -36.19 8.40
N ASN A 15 -18.15 -37.19 8.99
CA ASN A 15 -17.53 -38.22 9.82
C ASN A 15 -17.16 -39.41 8.92
N LEU A 16 -15.90 -39.81 8.91
CA LEU A 16 -15.44 -41.07 8.31
C LEU A 16 -14.68 -41.86 9.38
N SER A 17 -15.40 -42.78 10.00
CA SER A 17 -14.84 -43.88 10.78
C SER A 17 -14.40 -45.00 9.84
N ALA A 18 -13.18 -45.52 10.00
CA ALA A 18 -12.83 -46.85 9.54
C ALA A 18 -11.86 -47.52 10.52
N SER A 19 -12.16 -48.78 10.78
CA SER A 19 -11.73 -49.67 11.85
C SER A 19 -10.38 -50.38 11.61
N HIS A 20 -9.79 -50.83 12.72
CA HIS A 20 -8.57 -51.61 12.86
C HIS A 20 -8.65 -53.07 12.34
N SER A 21 -7.59 -53.53 11.66
CA SER A 21 -6.94 -54.87 11.71
C SER A 21 -5.84 -54.88 10.63
N GLY A 22 -4.64 -55.47 10.69
CA GLY A 22 -3.84 -56.26 11.63
C GLY A 22 -2.73 -56.98 10.80
N ILE A 23 -1.53 -57.16 11.38
CA ILE A 23 -0.47 -58.18 11.08
C ILE A 23 0.80 -57.78 10.25
N VAL A 24 1.92 -57.66 11.00
CA VAL A 24 3.38 -58.06 10.89
C VAL A 24 3.94 -58.50 9.50
N ASP A 25 5.21 -58.32 9.06
CA ASP A 25 6.55 -58.12 9.65
C ASP A 25 7.58 -57.71 8.56
N SER A 26 8.79 -57.29 8.97
CA SER A 26 10.12 -57.38 8.28
C SER A 26 10.80 -56.08 7.79
N ARG A 27 11.93 -55.76 8.45
CA ARG A 27 12.94 -54.69 8.17
C ARG A 27 13.63 -54.86 6.79
N PRO A 28 14.25 -53.80 6.21
CA PRO A 28 15.56 -53.36 6.68
C PRO A 28 15.75 -51.84 6.79
N THR A 29 16.62 -51.46 7.71
CA THR A 29 17.14 -50.11 7.96
C THR A 29 17.86 -49.57 6.72
N SER A 30 17.40 -48.46 6.17
CA SER A 30 18.13 -47.67 5.16
C SER A 30 18.21 -46.23 5.62
N MET A 31 19.44 -45.71 5.65
CA MET A 31 19.78 -44.34 6.02
C MET A 31 19.05 -43.33 5.15
N ALA A 32 18.33 -42.40 5.77
CA ALA A 32 17.92 -41.14 5.14
C ALA A 32 18.59 -40.02 5.92
N THR A 33 19.63 -39.48 5.31
CA THR A 33 20.37 -38.30 5.72
C THR A 33 19.47 -37.07 5.70
N SER A 34 19.54 -36.35 6.81
CA SER A 34 19.17 -34.97 7.07
C SER A 34 19.30 -34.01 5.88
N GLU A 35 18.18 -33.41 5.47
CA GLU A 35 18.12 -32.04 4.93
C GLU A 35 16.80 -31.40 5.39
N GLU A 36 16.76 -30.99 6.66
CA GLU A 36 15.74 -30.09 7.17
C GLU A 36 16.08 -28.69 6.66
N SER A 37 15.33 -28.25 5.64
CA SER A 37 15.38 -26.92 5.05
C SER A 37 15.37 -25.86 6.15
N GLN A 38 16.52 -25.24 6.39
CA GLN A 38 16.70 -24.10 7.28
C GLN A 38 15.93 -22.90 6.71
N LEU A 39 14.63 -22.88 6.94
CA LEU A 39 13.80 -21.70 6.73
C LEU A 39 14.22 -20.64 7.75
N SER A 40 14.69 -19.51 7.25
CA SER A 40 14.99 -18.32 8.05
C SER A 40 13.85 -18.04 9.03
N PRO A 41 14.12 -17.64 10.29
CA PRO A 41 13.07 -17.35 11.25
C PRO A 41 12.12 -16.29 10.66
N LEU A 42 10.85 -16.65 10.50
CA LEU A 42 9.81 -15.68 10.17
C LEU A 42 9.64 -14.77 11.39
N VAL A 43 10.30 -13.62 11.35
CA VAL A 43 10.08 -12.56 12.35
C VAL A 43 8.67 -12.04 12.11
N SER A 44 7.77 -12.27 13.07
CA SER A 44 6.47 -11.61 13.08
C SER A 44 6.70 -10.11 13.25
N ALA A 45 6.64 -9.35 12.16
CA ALA A 45 6.72 -7.91 12.20
C ALA A 45 5.48 -7.40 12.96
N LYS A 46 5.71 -6.93 14.19
CA LYS A 46 4.66 -6.37 15.05
C LYS A 46 3.97 -5.23 14.30
N GLY A 47 2.70 -5.41 13.94
CA GLY A 47 1.90 -4.42 13.22
C GLY A 47 1.84 -4.60 11.69
N VAL A 48 2.50 -5.61 11.10
CA VAL A 48 2.30 -5.97 9.69
C VAL A 48 1.46 -7.24 9.65
N THR A 49 0.14 -7.07 9.54
CA THR A 49 -0.79 -8.18 9.29
C THR A 49 -1.22 -8.17 7.83
N THR A 50 -1.49 -9.34 7.27
CA THR A 50 -2.04 -9.47 5.91
C THR A 50 -3.32 -8.68 5.74
N GLN A 51 -4.13 -8.54 6.80
CA GLN A 51 -5.38 -7.79 6.77
C GLN A 51 -5.17 -6.29 6.53
N CYS A 52 -4.21 -5.63 7.20
CA CYS A 52 -3.93 -4.22 6.97
C CYS A 52 -3.51 -3.95 5.52
N HIS A 53 -2.72 -4.87 4.93
CA HIS A 53 -2.34 -4.79 3.52
C HIS A 53 -3.56 -4.93 2.59
N VAL A 54 -4.45 -5.86 2.89
CA VAL A 54 -5.70 -6.08 2.13
C VAL A 54 -6.63 -4.87 2.25
N ASP A 55 -6.84 -4.35 3.45
CA ASP A 55 -7.69 -3.18 3.68
C ASP A 55 -7.16 -1.97 2.91
N ALA A 56 -5.84 -1.79 2.89
CA ALA A 56 -5.24 -0.68 2.17
C ALA A 56 -5.28 -0.85 0.64
N LEU A 57 -5.33 -2.08 0.10
CA LEU A 57 -5.61 -2.31 -1.32
C LEU A 57 -7.02 -1.86 -1.72
N TYR A 58 -7.98 -1.90 -0.78
CA TYR A 58 -9.36 -1.48 -1.00
C TYR A 58 -9.66 -0.05 -0.54
N ALA A 59 -8.68 0.66 0.00
CA ALA A 59 -8.85 2.02 0.52
C ALA A 59 -8.73 3.12 -0.56
N ASN A 60 -8.62 2.77 -1.86
CA ASN A 60 -8.48 3.76 -2.93
C ASN A 60 -9.59 4.81 -2.91
N SER A 61 -10.85 4.40 -2.68
CA SER A 61 -11.98 5.33 -2.63
C SER A 61 -11.97 6.27 -1.43
N LYS A 62 -11.23 5.95 -0.36
CA LYS A 62 -11.03 6.82 0.80
C LYS A 62 -10.07 7.97 0.48
N HIS A 63 -9.04 7.70 -0.31
CA HIS A 63 -7.93 8.63 -0.54
C HIS A 63 -7.95 9.29 -1.93
N PHE A 64 -8.75 8.78 -2.86
CA PHE A 64 -8.81 9.23 -4.25
C PHE A 64 -10.27 9.40 -4.73
N GLY A 65 -11.07 10.11 -3.94
CA GLY A 65 -12.39 10.57 -4.39
C GLY A 65 -12.29 11.52 -5.58
N SER A 66 -13.41 11.78 -6.26
CA SER A 66 -13.41 12.68 -7.42
C SER A 66 -12.92 14.10 -7.09
N ASP A 67 -13.19 14.58 -5.88
CA ASP A 67 -12.78 15.92 -5.42
C ASP A 67 -11.31 15.98 -4.98
N ASP A 68 -10.70 14.83 -4.68
CA ASP A 68 -9.30 14.73 -4.24
C ASP A 68 -8.33 14.71 -5.42
N LYS A 69 -8.82 14.32 -6.61
CA LYS A 69 -8.07 14.28 -7.86
C LYS A 69 -8.00 15.66 -8.48
N LYS A 70 -6.83 16.27 -8.38
CA LYS A 70 -6.55 17.61 -8.88
C LYS A 70 -5.70 17.54 -10.14
N LYS A 71 -5.78 18.58 -10.97
CA LYS A 71 -4.94 18.71 -12.16
C LYS A 71 -4.09 19.98 -12.09
N ALA A 72 -2.86 19.90 -12.57
CA ALA A 72 -1.94 21.02 -12.65
C ALA A 72 -1.35 21.08 -14.07
N GLU A 73 -1.49 22.24 -14.70
CA GLU A 73 -0.78 22.55 -15.95
C GLU A 73 0.66 22.93 -15.61
N LEU A 74 1.62 22.10 -16.03
CA LEU A 74 3.03 22.30 -15.71
C LEU A 74 3.75 23.13 -16.78
N SER A 75 4.84 23.78 -16.36
CA SER A 75 5.74 24.53 -17.26
C SER A 75 6.39 23.67 -18.35
N THR A 76 6.40 22.35 -18.17
CA THR A 76 6.87 21.36 -19.16
C THR A 76 5.87 21.14 -20.31
N GLY A 77 4.69 21.75 -20.24
CA GLY A 77 3.65 21.68 -21.28
C GLY A 77 2.76 20.43 -21.19
N VAL A 78 2.69 19.79 -20.02
CA VAL A 78 1.83 18.63 -19.74
C VAL A 78 0.94 18.94 -18.54
N THR A 79 -0.33 18.56 -18.62
CA THR A 79 -1.21 18.55 -17.45
C THR A 79 -1.07 17.25 -16.66
N VAL A 80 -0.69 17.35 -15.39
CA VAL A 80 -0.58 16.17 -14.50
C VAL A 80 -1.76 16.07 -13.56
N GLU A 81 -2.24 14.86 -13.30
CA GLU A 81 -3.20 14.58 -12.24
C GLU A 81 -2.48 14.16 -10.95
N TYR A 82 -2.88 14.75 -9.84
CA TYR A 82 -2.28 14.53 -8.52
C TYR A 82 -3.33 14.50 -7.42
N ALA A 83 -2.95 13.97 -6.25
CA ALA A 83 -3.75 13.99 -5.03
C ALA A 83 -2.87 14.44 -3.85
N LEU A 84 -3.47 15.18 -2.93
CA LEU A 84 -2.85 15.67 -1.70
C LEU A 84 -3.41 14.90 -0.51
N HIS A 85 -2.53 14.38 0.33
CA HIS A 85 -2.89 13.66 1.54
C HIS A 85 -2.22 14.34 2.72
N GLU A 86 -3.02 14.74 3.69
CA GLU A 86 -2.56 15.42 4.89
C GLU A 86 -2.97 14.63 6.13
N ASN A 87 -2.27 14.86 7.24
CA ASN A 87 -2.61 14.27 8.53
C ASN A 87 -4.04 14.66 8.92
N GLU A 88 -4.80 13.72 9.49
CA GLU A 88 -6.13 13.99 10.03
C GLU A 88 -6.09 15.07 11.13
N THR A 89 -5.00 15.11 11.91
CA THR A 89 -4.76 16.11 12.95
C THR A 89 -3.64 17.04 12.52
N LYS A 90 -3.95 18.32 12.35
CA LYS A 90 -2.95 19.38 12.15
C LYS A 90 -2.55 19.98 13.49
N PHE A 91 -1.26 20.23 13.64
CA PHE A 91 -0.69 20.87 14.82
C PHE A 91 -0.30 22.30 14.49
N ASP A 92 -0.89 23.24 15.22
CA ASP A 92 -0.58 24.67 15.09
C ASP A 92 0.89 24.92 15.45
N ASN A 93 1.58 25.71 14.62
CA ASN A 93 3.01 26.04 14.75
C ASN A 93 3.97 24.83 14.64
N ALA A 94 3.50 23.67 14.19
CA ALA A 94 4.38 22.56 13.83
C ALA A 94 5.00 22.77 12.43
N PRO A 95 6.26 22.36 12.22
CA PRO A 95 6.87 22.38 10.90
C PRO A 95 6.12 21.45 9.93
N ASP A 96 5.97 21.93 8.68
CA ASP A 96 5.44 21.16 7.56
C ASP A 96 6.54 20.27 6.98
N GLU A 97 6.27 18.96 6.89
CA GLU A 97 7.10 18.01 6.14
C GLU A 97 6.38 17.66 4.83
N ARG A 98 7.08 17.75 3.70
CA ARG A 98 6.47 17.55 2.38
C ARG A 98 7.17 16.43 1.65
N VAL A 99 6.38 15.48 1.15
CA VAL A 99 6.90 14.27 0.51
C VAL A 99 6.16 14.07 -0.81
N ILE A 100 6.91 13.93 -1.89
CA ILE A 100 6.38 13.60 -3.22
C ILE A 100 6.61 12.12 -3.53
N LEU A 101 5.55 11.43 -3.92
CA LEU A 101 5.54 10.01 -4.24
C LEU A 101 5.52 9.85 -5.76
N ILE A 102 6.68 9.55 -6.33
CA ILE A 102 6.87 9.36 -7.78
C ILE A 102 6.60 7.90 -8.13
N MET A 103 5.65 7.65 -9.05
CA MET A 103 5.31 6.30 -9.49
C MET A 103 6.44 5.64 -10.30
N GLY A 104 6.50 4.31 -10.21
CA GLY A 104 7.33 3.48 -11.07
C GLY A 104 6.71 3.22 -12.45
N PHE A 105 7.34 2.33 -13.20
CA PHE A 105 6.96 2.00 -14.58
C PHE A 105 5.51 1.48 -14.68
N MET A 106 4.70 2.11 -15.54
CA MET A 106 3.31 1.72 -15.86
C MET A 106 2.38 1.57 -14.65
N THR A 107 2.55 2.42 -13.64
CA THR A 107 1.72 2.41 -12.43
C THR A 107 1.10 3.78 -12.17
N ILE A 108 -0.11 3.78 -11.59
CA ILE A 108 -0.88 4.98 -11.26
C ILE A 108 -0.75 5.34 -9.78
N LYS A 109 -0.96 6.61 -9.42
CA LYS A 109 -0.80 7.16 -8.07
C LYS A 109 -1.59 6.41 -6.99
N GLU A 110 -2.72 5.79 -7.34
CA GLU A 110 -3.53 4.97 -6.45
C GLU A 110 -2.79 3.72 -5.94
N ALA A 111 -1.72 3.27 -6.60
CA ALA A 111 -0.90 2.17 -6.08
C ALA A 111 -0.14 2.55 -4.80
N TRP A 112 -0.02 3.84 -4.46
CA TRP A 112 0.53 4.28 -3.18
C TRP A 112 -0.45 4.19 -2.02
N THR A 113 -1.71 3.81 -2.22
CA THR A 113 -2.73 3.77 -1.14
C THR A 113 -2.25 3.05 0.13
N PRO A 114 -1.59 1.89 0.08
CA PRO A 114 -1.06 1.26 1.30
C PRO A 114 -0.05 2.12 2.06
N LEU A 115 0.78 2.86 1.33
CA LEU A 115 1.72 3.78 1.94
C LEU A 115 1.00 5.01 2.50
N ILE A 116 0.06 5.58 1.76
CA ILE A 116 -0.71 6.76 2.17
C ILE A 116 -1.56 6.46 3.41
N ASP A 117 -2.14 5.27 3.51
CA ASP A 117 -2.96 4.89 4.66
C ASP A 117 -2.11 4.61 5.90
N MET A 118 -0.90 4.03 5.75
CA MET A 118 -0.04 3.70 6.89
C MET A 118 0.90 4.82 7.33
N LEU A 119 1.44 5.61 6.40
CA LEU A 119 2.57 6.49 6.64
C LEU A 119 2.22 7.67 7.56
N PRO A 120 1.10 8.40 7.39
CA PRO A 120 0.71 9.48 8.29
C PRO A 120 0.58 9.00 9.74
N HIS A 121 -0.10 7.86 9.96
CA HIS A 121 -0.26 7.30 11.30
C HIS A 121 1.07 6.91 11.95
N LYS A 122 1.98 6.27 11.19
CA LYS A 122 3.30 5.89 11.71
C LYS A 122 4.22 7.09 11.93
N TRP A 123 4.08 8.12 11.10
CA TRP A 123 4.86 9.34 11.23
C TRP A 123 4.47 10.09 12.50
N ASP A 124 3.17 10.22 12.76
CA ASP A 124 2.64 10.83 13.98
C ASP A 124 3.22 10.19 15.24
N ASP A 125 3.32 8.86 15.26
CA ASP A 125 3.90 8.11 16.39
C ASP A 125 5.43 8.25 16.50
N ALA A 126 6.15 8.43 15.39
CA ALA A 126 7.62 8.47 15.35
C ALA A 126 8.22 9.84 15.74
N VAL A 127 7.49 10.94 15.55
CA VAL A 127 7.97 12.33 15.82
C VAL A 127 7.14 13.06 16.88
N ASP A 128 6.64 12.32 17.88
CA ASP A 128 5.86 12.85 19.01
C ASP A 128 4.66 13.73 18.59
N ARG A 129 4.08 13.50 17.40
CA ARG A 129 2.97 14.30 16.86
C ARG A 129 3.27 15.81 16.76
N LYS A 130 4.50 16.16 16.38
CA LYS A 130 4.95 17.57 16.27
C LYS A 130 5.21 18.04 14.84
N ARG A 131 4.71 17.34 13.82
CA ARG A 131 4.89 17.72 12.41
C ARG A 131 3.60 17.56 11.62
N ASN A 132 3.38 18.43 10.65
CA ASN A 132 2.29 18.30 9.69
C ASN A 132 2.86 17.68 8.41
N VAL A 133 2.50 16.44 8.10
CA VAL A 133 2.97 15.79 6.87
C VAL A 133 1.99 16.07 5.73
N LYS A 134 2.54 16.41 4.57
CA LYS A 134 1.81 16.55 3.32
C LYS A 134 2.43 15.63 2.29
N LEU A 135 1.68 14.60 1.92
CA LEU A 135 2.05 13.67 0.87
C LEU A 135 1.39 14.10 -0.43
N VAL A 136 2.18 14.11 -1.50
CA VAL A 136 1.69 14.34 -2.86
C VAL A 136 1.93 13.05 -3.63
N SER A 137 0.88 12.46 -4.21
CA SER A 137 1.03 11.42 -5.22
C SER A 137 0.50 11.93 -6.55
N PHE A 138 1.21 11.63 -7.64
CA PHE A 138 0.81 12.08 -8.98
C PHE A 138 1.04 11.01 -10.03
N ASP A 139 0.27 11.08 -11.10
CA ASP A 139 0.45 10.22 -12.26
C ASP A 139 1.54 10.79 -13.16
N ASN A 140 2.53 9.96 -13.52
CA ASN A 140 3.55 10.35 -14.50
C ASN A 140 2.90 10.71 -15.85
N ARG A 141 3.55 11.55 -16.65
CA ARG A 141 3.11 11.90 -18.01
C ARG A 141 2.66 10.64 -18.79
N GLY A 142 1.52 10.70 -19.46
CA GLY A 142 0.97 9.60 -20.26
C GLY A 142 0.51 8.36 -19.50
N ILE A 143 0.39 8.44 -18.17
CA ILE A 143 -0.17 7.39 -17.31
C ILE A 143 -1.34 7.95 -16.51
N GLY A 144 -2.34 7.12 -16.20
CA GLY A 144 -3.45 7.48 -15.33
C GLY A 144 -4.25 8.68 -15.84
N GLY A 145 -4.44 9.69 -14.97
CA GLY A 145 -5.17 10.92 -15.29
C GLY A 145 -4.33 12.03 -15.95
N SER A 146 -3.02 11.81 -16.12
CA SER A 146 -2.09 12.77 -16.70
C SER A 146 -2.07 12.71 -18.23
N GLU A 147 -1.84 13.85 -18.86
CA GLU A 147 -1.80 13.96 -20.31
C GLU A 147 -0.61 13.20 -20.92
N VAL A 148 -0.83 12.67 -22.13
CA VAL A 148 0.20 12.00 -22.91
C VAL A 148 1.05 13.05 -23.62
N PRO A 149 2.38 13.02 -23.46
CA PRO A 149 3.24 13.96 -24.16
C PRO A 149 3.12 13.76 -25.68
N ILE A 150 3.02 14.87 -26.42
CA ILE A 150 2.97 14.85 -27.89
C ILE A 150 4.27 14.28 -28.49
N TRP A 151 5.38 14.40 -27.76
CA TRP A 151 6.72 13.96 -28.16
C TRP A 151 7.26 12.83 -27.30
N ARG A 152 8.50 12.41 -27.58
CA ARG A 152 9.19 11.29 -26.92
C ARG A 152 9.02 11.30 -25.40
N TYR A 153 8.61 10.16 -24.88
CA TYR A 153 8.66 9.87 -23.46
C TYR A 153 10.13 9.71 -23.02
N THR A 154 10.55 10.47 -22.02
CA THR A 154 11.90 10.39 -21.45
C THR A 154 11.85 10.47 -19.93
N THR A 155 12.75 9.77 -19.25
CA THR A 155 12.88 9.84 -17.78
C THR A 155 13.31 11.23 -17.32
N SER A 156 14.15 11.93 -18.10
CA SER A 156 14.52 13.32 -17.79
C SER A 156 13.31 14.26 -17.86
N GLY A 157 12.41 14.05 -18.84
CA GLY A 157 11.14 14.80 -18.90
C GLY A 157 10.23 14.50 -17.71
N MET A 158 10.10 13.24 -17.32
CA MET A 158 9.37 12.87 -16.09
C MET A 158 9.95 13.54 -14.84
N ALA A 159 11.28 13.57 -14.70
CA ALA A 159 11.93 14.24 -13.58
C ALA A 159 11.66 15.77 -13.59
N GLN A 160 11.65 16.38 -14.77
CA GLN A 160 11.28 17.80 -14.92
C GLN A 160 9.81 18.06 -14.56
N ASP A 161 8.89 17.13 -14.83
CA ASP A 161 7.49 17.26 -14.38
C ASP A 161 7.39 17.24 -12.86
N ALA A 162 8.15 16.36 -12.20
CA ALA A 162 8.17 16.31 -10.74
C ALA A 162 8.68 17.63 -10.15
N LEU A 163 9.75 18.21 -10.72
CA LEU A 163 10.24 19.53 -10.32
C LEU A 163 9.20 20.63 -10.56
N ALA A 164 8.59 20.67 -11.76
CA ALA A 164 7.58 21.67 -12.10
C ALA A 164 6.32 21.55 -11.23
N LEU A 165 5.95 20.34 -10.81
CA LEU A 165 4.85 20.12 -9.87
C LEU A 165 5.21 20.62 -8.46
N MET A 166 6.46 20.44 -8.01
CA MET A 166 6.91 21.02 -6.74
C MET A 166 6.88 22.55 -6.77
N ASP A 167 7.38 23.15 -7.85
CA ASP A 167 7.29 24.60 -8.07
C ASP A 167 5.84 25.09 -8.06
N TYR A 168 4.92 24.37 -8.74
CA TYR A 168 3.48 24.68 -8.76
C TYR A 168 2.85 24.65 -7.36
N LEU A 169 3.27 23.69 -6.52
CA LEU A 169 2.78 23.54 -5.14
C LEU A 169 3.49 24.46 -4.13
N GLY A 170 4.51 25.22 -4.57
CA GLY A 170 5.33 26.07 -3.72
C GLY A 170 6.16 25.28 -2.70
N VAL A 171 6.73 24.15 -3.13
CA VAL A 171 7.53 23.23 -2.31
C VAL A 171 8.98 23.22 -2.78
#